data_AF-A0A0F9GEM0-F1
#
_entry.id   AF-A0A0F9GEM0-F1
#
_cell.length_a   1.000
_cell.length_b   1.000
_cell.length_c   1.000
_cell.angle_alpha   90.00
_cell.angle_beta   90.00
_cell.angle_gamma   90.00
#
_symmetry.space_group_name_H-M   'P 1'
#
loop_
_entity.id
_entity.type
_entity.pdbx_description
1 polymer ?
#
loop_
_entity_poly.entity_id
_entity_poly.type
_entity_poly.pdbx_seq_one_letter_code
_entity_poly.pdbx_strand_id
1 'polypeptide(L)'
;MKKTKKRKRPGKVAEKEVKIYSSTTHLLLKKLPFRRIVQDRYRYHFKNLTGKSCIPGKDIRIQKIALETLQTITEYYLQKITQDAISNVRHFGKIRLREKDLKYMYQLKYPHIYNKTITKKRTTKNSIKTNSDSDSD
;
A
#
# COMPACT_ATOMS: atom_id res chain seq x y z
N MET A 1 -6.19 -1.64 -48.76
CA MET A 1 -6.95 -2.38 -47.72
C MET A 1 -6.51 -1.91 -46.32
N LYS A 2 -7.38 -1.28 -45.52
CA LYS A 2 -7.06 -0.88 -44.13
C LYS A 2 -6.91 -2.15 -43.26
N LYS A 3 -5.69 -2.46 -42.79
CA LYS A 3 -5.45 -3.54 -41.82
C LYS A 3 -6.21 -3.22 -40.53
N THR A 4 -7.23 -4.00 -40.21
CA THR A 4 -7.96 -3.90 -38.94
C THR A 4 -7.05 -4.35 -37.79
N LYS A 5 -7.01 -3.57 -36.70
CA LYS A 5 -6.16 -3.84 -35.54
C LYS A 5 -6.74 -5.03 -34.78
N LYS A 6 -6.15 -6.21 -34.94
CA LYS A 6 -6.61 -7.45 -34.27
C LYS A 6 -6.55 -7.29 -32.74
N ARG A 7 -7.68 -7.52 -32.07
CA ARG A 7 -7.76 -7.52 -30.60
C ARG A 7 -7.07 -8.76 -30.03
N LYS A 8 -6.28 -8.58 -28.97
CA LYS A 8 -5.68 -9.68 -28.23
C LYS A 8 -6.76 -10.38 -27.40
N ARG A 9 -6.67 -11.71 -27.24
CA ARG A 9 -7.54 -12.47 -26.33
C ARG A 9 -7.41 -11.93 -24.90
N PRO A 10 -8.51 -11.91 -24.12
CA PRO A 10 -8.46 -11.50 -22.71
C PRO A 10 -7.42 -12.36 -21.95
N GLY A 11 -6.69 -11.74 -21.02
CA GLY A 11 -5.59 -12.39 -20.30
C GLY A 11 -4.24 -12.43 -21.03
N LYS A 12 -4.21 -12.42 -22.37
CA LYS A 12 -2.94 -12.53 -23.12
C LYS A 12 -2.02 -11.33 -22.96
N VAL A 13 -2.58 -10.14 -22.69
CA VAL A 13 -1.79 -8.94 -22.37
C VAL A 13 -1.21 -9.06 -20.97
N ALA A 14 -2.03 -9.46 -19.99
CA ALA A 14 -1.60 -9.63 -18.60
C ALA A 14 -0.47 -10.67 -18.47
N GLU A 15 -0.56 -11.81 -19.16
CA GLU A 15 0.54 -12.80 -19.18
C GLU A 15 1.85 -12.22 -19.71
N LYS A 16 1.78 -11.35 -20.73
CA LYS A 16 2.97 -10.70 -21.28
C LYS A 16 3.55 -9.69 -20.30
N GLU A 17 2.70 -8.87 -19.68
CA GLU A 17 3.12 -7.89 -18.67
C GLU A 17 3.78 -8.58 -17.47
N VAL A 18 3.21 -9.69 -16.97
CA VAL A 18 3.80 -10.46 -15.88
C VAL A 18 5.21 -10.94 -16.23
N LYS A 19 5.41 -11.48 -17.43
CA LYS A 19 6.74 -11.93 -17.88
C LYS A 19 7.76 -10.79 -17.97
N ILE A 20 7.32 -9.63 -18.47
CA ILE A 20 8.19 -8.46 -18.62
C ILE A 20 8.58 -7.91 -17.24
N TYR A 21 7.61 -7.70 -16.35
CA TYR A 21 7.86 -7.15 -15.01
C TYR A 21 8.53 -8.15 -14.06
N SER A 22 8.46 -9.45 -14.33
CA SER A 22 9.19 -10.46 -13.54
C SER A 22 10.66 -10.62 -13.95
N SER A 23 11.00 -10.27 -15.20
CA SER A 23 12.37 -10.39 -15.73
C SER A 23 13.20 -9.12 -15.54
N THR A 24 12.55 -8.00 -15.27
CA THR A 24 13.18 -6.70 -15.10
C THR A 24 13.12 -6.26 -13.64
N THR A 25 14.05 -5.39 -13.23
CA THR A 25 14.20 -4.93 -11.84
C THR A 25 13.97 -3.42 -11.68
N HIS A 26 13.29 -2.79 -12.65
CA HIS A 26 13.00 -1.37 -12.60
C HIS A 26 11.88 -1.07 -11.59
N LEU A 27 12.01 0.07 -10.89
CA LEU A 27 10.98 0.56 -9.98
C LEU A 27 9.73 0.95 -10.76
N LEU A 28 8.56 0.50 -10.30
CA LEU A 28 7.27 0.68 -10.96
C LEU A 28 6.53 1.94 -10.48
N LEU A 29 6.79 2.40 -9.26
CA LEU A 29 6.17 3.63 -8.76
C LEU A 29 6.85 4.87 -9.35
N LYS A 30 6.03 5.86 -9.72
CA LYS A 30 6.55 7.15 -10.17
C LYS A 30 7.30 7.84 -9.03
N LYS A 31 8.53 8.29 -9.31
CA LYS A 31 9.44 8.87 -8.29
C LYS A 31 8.87 10.12 -7.61
N LEU A 32 8.26 11.04 -8.36
CA LEU A 32 7.73 12.30 -7.82
C LEU A 32 6.57 12.12 -6.81
N PRO A 33 5.49 11.36 -7.11
CA PRO A 33 4.43 11.14 -6.14
C PRO A 33 4.91 10.32 -4.93
N PHE A 34 5.79 9.34 -5.11
CA PHE A 34 6.38 8.60 -3.99
C PHE A 34 7.14 9.54 -3.03
N ARG A 35 7.97 10.44 -3.59
CA ARG A 35 8.66 11.48 -2.82
C ARG A 35 7.70 12.35 -2.01
N ARG A 36 6.60 12.78 -2.62
CA ARG A 36 5.59 13.62 -1.94
C ARG A 36 4.97 12.90 -0.75
N ILE A 37 4.62 11.62 -0.90
CA ILE A 37 4.06 10.81 0.18
C ILE A 37 5.06 10.63 1.32
N VAL A 38 6.32 10.34 1.00
CA VAL A 38 7.38 10.18 2.02
C VAL A 38 7.59 11.49 2.79
N GLN A 39 7.62 12.62 2.08
CA GLN A 39 7.72 13.94 2.71
C GLN A 39 6.52 14.23 3.59
N ASP A 40 5.30 14.00 3.11
CA ASP A 40 4.07 14.21 3.89
C ASP A 40 4.05 13.38 5.18
N ARG A 41 4.39 12.08 5.07
CA ARG A 41 4.45 11.18 6.21
C ARG A 41 5.51 11.62 7.23
N TYR A 42 6.67 12.06 6.76
CA TYR A 42 7.74 12.55 7.62
C TYR A 42 7.35 13.86 8.33
N ARG A 43 6.70 14.80 7.62
CA ARG A 43 6.19 16.06 8.21
C ARG A 43 5.14 15.80 9.29
N TYR A 44 4.22 14.87 9.05
CA TYR A 44 3.22 14.45 10.05
C TYR A 44 3.90 13.94 11.33
N HIS A 45 4.89 13.06 11.21
CA HIS A 45 5.63 12.55 12.36
C HIS A 45 6.45 13.61 13.07
N PHE A 46 7.12 14.49 12.33
CA PHE A 46 7.90 15.58 12.90
C PHE A 46 7.03 16.53 13.73
N LYS A 47 5.85 16.90 13.19
CA LYS A 47 4.87 17.73 13.90
C LYS A 47 4.40 17.06 15.19
N ASN A 48 4.13 15.76 15.15
CA ASN A 48 3.69 15.02 16.34
C ASN A 48 4.78 14.89 17.41
N LEU A 49 6.05 14.80 17.03
CA LEU A 49 7.17 14.70 17.98
C LEU A 49 7.55 16.05 18.59
N THR A 50 7.58 17.11 17.80
CA THR A 50 8.16 18.40 18.20
C THR A 50 7.13 19.50 18.47
N GLY A 51 5.87 19.28 18.10
CA GLY A 51 4.80 20.29 18.16
C GLY A 51 4.92 21.40 17.11
N LYS A 52 6.02 21.46 16.35
CA LYS A 52 6.29 22.53 15.37
C LYS A 52 5.93 22.11 13.95
N SER A 53 5.36 23.05 13.20
CA SER A 53 5.20 22.88 11.75
C SER A 53 6.56 23.06 11.06
N CYS A 54 6.87 22.19 10.10
CA CYS A 54 8.12 22.20 9.37
C CYS A 54 7.92 22.71 7.94
N ILE A 55 8.87 23.53 7.47
CA ILE A 55 8.91 24.05 6.12
C ILE A 55 9.75 23.10 5.25
N PRO A 56 9.18 22.56 4.15
CA PRO A 56 9.90 21.64 3.28
C PRO A 56 11.12 22.33 2.65
N GLY A 57 12.28 21.68 2.73
CA GLY A 57 13.53 22.20 2.18
C GLY A 57 14.36 23.06 3.13
N LYS A 58 13.77 23.60 4.21
CA LYS A 58 14.49 24.37 5.24
C LYS A 58 14.81 23.51 6.46
N ASP A 59 13.79 22.88 7.03
CA ASP A 59 13.92 22.12 8.29
C ASP A 59 14.18 20.63 8.04
N ILE A 60 13.75 20.13 6.87
CA ILE A 60 13.77 18.70 6.55
C ILE A 60 14.35 18.49 5.16
N ARG A 61 15.48 17.78 5.12
CA ARG A 61 16.16 17.34 3.89
C ARG A 61 16.27 15.82 3.91
N ILE A 62 15.89 15.19 2.80
CA ILE A 62 15.96 13.74 2.62
C ILE A 62 17.02 13.47 1.57
N GLN A 63 17.98 12.60 1.89
CA GLN A 63 19.01 12.19 0.95
C GLN A 63 18.39 11.44 -0.23
N LYS A 64 18.91 11.65 -1.45
CA LYS A 64 18.41 10.98 -2.66
C LYS A 64 18.47 9.46 -2.53
N ILE A 65 19.60 8.92 -2.04
CA ILE A 65 19.78 7.47 -1.90
C ILE A 65 18.78 6.88 -0.91
N ALA A 66 18.53 7.55 0.22
CA ALA A 66 17.55 7.11 1.20
C ALA A 66 16.14 7.02 0.60
N LEU A 67 15.76 7.98 -0.26
CA LEU A 67 14.47 7.96 -0.93
C LEU A 67 14.35 6.77 -1.92
N GLU A 68 15.41 6.50 -2.69
CA GLU A 68 15.45 5.36 -3.62
C GLU A 68 15.43 4.02 -2.89
N THR A 69 16.15 3.91 -1.76
CA THR A 69 16.13 2.72 -0.89
C THR A 69 14.74 2.49 -0.30
N LEU A 70 14.09 3.53 0.22
CA LEU A 70 12.72 3.43 0.74
C LEU A 70 11.76 2.95 -0.34
N GLN A 71 11.87 3.50 -1.55
CA GLN A 71 11.04 3.06 -2.68
C GLN A 71 11.26 1.57 -2.96
N THR A 72 12.52 1.15 -3.09
CA THR A 72 12.90 -0.25 -3.37
C THR A 72 12.33 -1.21 -2.32
N ILE A 73 12.49 -0.90 -1.03
CA ILE A 73 11.98 -1.73 0.07
C ILE A 73 10.45 -1.81 0.02
N THR A 74 9.78 -0.67 -0.21
CA THR A 74 8.31 -0.63 -0.24
C THR A 74 7.74 -1.43 -1.42
N GLU A 75 8.32 -1.30 -2.62
CA GLU A 75 7.87 -2.07 -3.79
C GLU A 75 8.11 -3.57 -3.61
N TYR A 76 9.28 -3.94 -3.07
CA TYR A 76 9.57 -5.34 -2.74
C TYR A 76 8.57 -5.91 -1.73
N TYR A 77 8.25 -5.16 -0.68
CA TYR A 77 7.24 -5.58 0.30
C TYR A 77 5.87 -5.80 -0.35
N LEU A 78 5.42 -4.85 -1.18
CA LEU A 78 4.15 -4.95 -1.90
C LEU A 78 4.13 -6.14 -2.87
N GLN A 79 5.23 -6.42 -3.56
CA GLN A 79 5.36 -7.59 -4.42
C GLN A 79 5.26 -8.89 -3.62
N LYS A 80 5.92 -8.99 -2.46
CA LYS A 80 5.89 -10.20 -1.64
C LYS A 80 4.49 -10.51 -1.09
N ILE A 81 3.80 -9.52 -0.52
CA ILE A 81 2.46 -9.76 0.02
C ILE A 81 1.43 -10.07 -1.08
N THR A 82 1.59 -9.48 -2.28
CA THR A 82 0.71 -9.76 -3.41
C THR A 82 0.97 -11.14 -4.01
N GLN A 83 2.22 -11.61 -4.07
CA GLN A 83 2.55 -12.98 -4.47
C GLN A 83 1.91 -14.02 -3.55
N ASP A 84 2.05 -13.82 -2.23
CA ASP A 84 1.42 -14.68 -1.22
C ASP A 84 -0.11 -14.70 -1.42
N ALA A 85 -0.72 -13.52 -1.64
CA ALA A 85 -2.15 -13.41 -1.87
C ALA A 85 -2.64 -14.08 -3.16
N ILE A 86 -1.89 -13.95 -4.25
CA ILE A 86 -2.20 -14.60 -5.54
C ILE A 86 -2.12 -16.13 -5.39
N SER A 87 -1.11 -16.65 -4.67
CA SER A 87 -0.99 -18.08 -4.39
C SER A 87 -2.20 -18.61 -3.62
N ASN A 88 -2.62 -17.88 -2.58
CA ASN A 88 -3.80 -18.21 -1.80
C ASN A 88 -5.10 -18.16 -2.63
N VAL A 89 -5.26 -17.15 -3.48
CA VAL A 89 -6.41 -17.04 -4.41
C VAL A 89 -6.46 -18.24 -5.36
N ARG A 90 -5.31 -18.64 -5.91
CA ARG A 90 -5.18 -19.83 -6.77
C ARG A 90 -5.47 -21.12 -6.02
N HIS A 91 -5.04 -21.24 -4.77
CA HIS A 91 -5.32 -22.38 -3.90
C HIS A 91 -6.84 -22.59 -3.74
N PHE A 92 -7.62 -21.51 -3.63
CA PHE A 92 -9.08 -21.55 -3.60
C PHE A 92 -9.76 -21.64 -4.99
N GLY A 93 -9.03 -21.99 -6.05
CA GLY A 93 -9.56 -22.14 -7.40
C GLY A 93 -10.00 -20.84 -8.08
N LYS A 94 -9.60 -19.68 -7.55
CA LYS A 94 -9.94 -18.36 -8.09
C LYS A 94 -8.78 -17.80 -8.91
N ILE A 95 -9.10 -16.94 -9.86
CA ILE A 95 -8.09 -16.26 -10.70
C ILE A 95 -7.93 -14.78 -10.29
N ARG A 96 -8.99 -14.16 -9.78
CA ARG A 96 -9.05 -12.73 -9.48
C ARG A 96 -8.69 -12.44 -8.02
N LEU A 97 -7.65 -11.63 -7.81
CA LEU A 97 -7.28 -11.09 -6.50
C LEU A 97 -8.32 -10.05 -6.02
N ARG A 98 -8.72 -10.12 -4.74
CA ARG A 98 -9.60 -9.14 -4.09
C ARG A 98 -8.99 -8.60 -2.80
N GLU A 99 -9.55 -7.50 -2.30
CA GLU A 99 -9.10 -6.83 -1.07
C GLU A 99 -9.13 -7.75 0.16
N LYS A 100 -10.17 -8.59 0.28
CA LYS A 100 -10.28 -9.55 1.39
C LYS A 100 -9.17 -10.58 1.40
N ASP A 101 -8.65 -10.94 0.22
CA ASP A 101 -7.58 -11.93 0.08
C ASP A 101 -6.25 -11.33 0.56
N LEU A 102 -5.98 -10.06 0.22
CA LEU A 102 -4.83 -9.30 0.76
C LEU A 102 -4.93 -9.10 2.28
N LYS A 103 -6.13 -8.73 2.77
CA LYS A 103 -6.38 -8.57 4.20
C LYS A 103 -6.14 -9.87 4.97
N TYR A 104 -6.62 -10.98 4.44
CA TYR A 104 -6.41 -12.30 5.03
C TYR A 104 -4.92 -12.69 5.07
N MET A 105 -4.17 -12.43 3.99
CA MET A 105 -2.71 -12.68 4.01
C MET A 105 -1.99 -11.82 5.06
N TYR A 106 -2.36 -10.55 5.18
CA TYR A 106 -1.78 -9.68 6.20
C TYR A 106 -2.08 -10.16 7.62
N GLN A 107 -3.31 -10.65 7.86
CA GLN A 107 -3.72 -11.24 9.13
C GLN A 107 -2.88 -12.47 9.50
N LEU A 108 -2.72 -13.38 8.55
CA LEU A 108 -1.98 -14.62 8.76
C LEU A 108 -0.49 -14.35 9.00
N LYS A 109 0.11 -13.42 8.24
CA LYS A 109 1.54 -13.14 8.31
C LYS A 109 1.93 -12.26 9.50
N TYR A 110 1.07 -11.32 9.88
CA TYR A 110 1.34 -10.33 10.94
C TYR A 110 0.21 -10.27 11.98
N PRO A 111 -0.09 -11.38 12.68
CA PRO A 111 -1.22 -11.45 13.60
C PRO A 111 -1.10 -10.45 14.76
N HIS A 112 0.12 -10.29 15.30
CA HIS A 112 0.44 -9.37 16.40
C HIS A 112 0.17 -7.90 16.04
N ILE A 113 0.48 -7.49 14.80
CA ILE A 113 0.23 -6.11 14.33
C ILE A 113 -1.26 -5.93 14.06
N TYR A 114 -1.87 -6.89 13.36
CA TYR A 114 -3.25 -6.80 12.94
C TYR A 114 -4.22 -6.73 14.13
N ASN A 115 -4.03 -7.58 15.15
CA ASN A 115 -4.90 -7.60 16.33
C ASN A 115 -4.83 -6.29 17.12
N LYS A 116 -3.64 -5.67 17.23
CA LYS A 116 -3.45 -4.36 17.88
C LYS A 116 -4.18 -3.22 17.16
N THR A 117 -4.37 -3.32 15.84
CA THR A 117 -5.14 -2.33 15.07
C THR A 117 -6.65 -2.48 15.25
N ILE A 118 -7.16 -3.71 15.41
CA ILE A 118 -8.58 -3.95 15.69
C ILE A 118 -8.95 -3.45 17.08
N THR A 119 -8.12 -3.74 18.09
CA THR A 119 -8.39 -3.31 19.47
C THR A 119 -8.47 -1.79 19.55
N LYS A 120 -7.52 -1.06 18.94
CA LYS A 120 -7.57 0.41 18.84
C LYS A 120 -8.81 0.93 18.10
N LYS A 121 -9.24 0.28 17.01
CA LYS A 121 -10.45 0.69 16.28
C LYS A 121 -11.74 0.44 17.07
N ARG A 122 -11.77 -0.61 17.89
CA ARG A 122 -12.89 -0.91 18.79
C ARG A 122 -12.99 0.11 19.92
N THR A 123 -11.88 0.46 20.55
CA THR A 123 -11.88 1.47 21.63
C THR A 123 -12.29 2.85 21.12
N THR A 124 -11.81 3.28 19.94
CA THR A 124 -12.22 4.57 19.35
C THR A 124 -13.67 4.61 18.89
N LYS A 125 -14.24 3.49 18.44
CA LYS A 125 -15.67 3.44 18.06
C LYS A 125 -16.59 3.44 19.28
N ASN A 126 -16.18 2.77 20.36
CA ASN A 126 -16.97 2.73 21.58
C ASN A 126 -16.99 4.10 22.28
N SER A 127 -15.90 4.88 22.23
CA SER A 127 -15.85 6.25 22.77
C SER A 127 -16.64 7.28 21.96
N ILE A 128 -16.87 7.05 20.67
CA ILE A 128 -17.71 7.95 19.85
C ILE A 128 -19.19 7.68 20.10
N LYS A 129 -19.58 6.41 20.36
CA LYS A 129 -20.97 6.02 20.60
C LYS A 129 -21.49 6.49 21.97
N THR A 130 -20.63 6.55 22.99
CA THR A 130 -21.00 7.04 24.33
C THR A 130 -21.23 8.55 24.38
N ASN A 131 -20.70 9.31 23.41
CA ASN A 131 -20.80 10.77 23.38
C ASN A 131 -21.95 11.26 22.47
N SER A 132 -22.58 10.37 21.68
CA SER A 132 -23.77 10.68 20.88
C SER A 132 -25.09 10.42 21.60
N ASP A 133 -25.03 9.71 22.73
CA ASP A 133 -26.19 9.30 23.52
C ASP A 133 -26.43 10.25 24.72
N SER A 134 -25.64 11.32 24.86
CA SER A 134 -25.67 12.28 26.00
C SER A 134 -26.23 13.67 25.67
N ASP A 135 -26.64 13.94 24.43
CA ASP A 135 -27.16 15.25 23.98
C ASP A 135 -28.67 15.19 23.64
N SER A 136 -29.43 14.32 24.31
CA SER A 136 -30.88 14.23 24.17
C SER A 136 -31.55 14.22 25.54
N ASP A 137 -31.63 15.40 26.15
CA ASP A 137 -32.60 15.80 27.19
C ASP A 137 -32.71 17.34 27.19
#